data_AF-A0A1L3FK76-F1
#
_entry.id   AF-A0A1L3FK76-F1
#
_cell.length_a   1.000
_cell.length_b   1.000
_cell.length_c   1.000
_cell.angle_alpha   90.00
_cell.angle_beta   90.00
_cell.angle_gamma   90.00
#
_symmetry.space_group_name_H-M   'P 1'
#
loop_
_entity.id
_entity.type
_entity.pdbx_description
1 polymer ?
#
loop_
_entity_poly.entity_id
_entity_poly.type
_entity_poly.pdbx_seq_one_letter_code
_entity_poly.pdbx_strand_id
1 'polypeptide(L)' 'MARFRCGACGREGEFAYDPQHHECPRCGSFDVVFALNIDELPDEFVQMLLQAETLDGEKNED' A
#
# COMPACT_ATOMS: atom_id res chain seq x y z
N MET A 1 2.87 10.82 7.04
CA MET A 1 4.09 10.39 6.31
C MET A 1 4.12 8.87 6.39
N ALA A 2 4.35 8.19 5.28
CA ALA A 2 4.31 6.73 5.22
C ALA A 2 5.59 6.12 5.76
N ARG A 3 5.50 5.02 6.49
CA ARG A 3 6.69 4.23 6.79
C ARG A 3 7.00 3.34 5.59
N PHE A 4 8.26 3.26 5.18
CA PHE A 4 8.67 2.34 4.12
C PHE A 4 9.72 1.35 4.66
N ARG A 5 9.75 0.17 4.05
CA ARG A 5 10.76 -0.86 4.29
C ARG A 5 11.13 -1.52 2.97
N CYS A 6 12.40 -1.44 2.58
CA CYS A 6 12.92 -2.14 1.42
C CYS A 6 13.44 -3.53 1.82
N GLY A 7 12.94 -4.60 1.21
CA GLY A 7 13.44 -5.95 1.46
C GLY A 7 14.79 -6.22 0.78
N ALA A 8 15.09 -5.56 -0.34
CA ALA A 8 16.36 -5.71 -1.04
C ALA A 8 17.56 -5.09 -0.29
N CYS A 9 17.43 -3.86 0.20
CA CYS A 9 18.53 -3.17 0.90
C CYS A 9 18.35 -3.09 2.43
N GLY A 10 17.22 -3.59 2.96
CA GLY A 10 16.91 -3.61 4.39
C GLY A 10 16.64 -2.24 5.01
N ARG A 11 16.51 -1.18 4.20
CA ARG A 11 16.33 0.18 4.73
C ARG A 11 14.88 0.40 5.15
N GLU A 12 14.72 1.02 6.30
CA GLU A 12 13.45 1.49 6.83
C GLU A 12 13.50 3.00 7.14
N GLY A 13 12.36 3.67 7.06
CA GLY A 13 12.24 5.10 7.35
C GLY A 13 10.87 5.66 7.05
N GLU A 14 10.73 6.97 7.14
CA GLU A 14 9.51 7.69 6.74
C GLU A 14 9.73 8.32 5.36
N PHE A 15 8.75 8.14 4.47
CA PHE A 15 8.79 8.62 3.08
C PHE A 15 7.43 9.17 2.68
N ALA A 16 7.42 10.17 1.81
CA ALA A 16 6.19 10.68 1.21
C ALA A 16 5.77 9.73 0.10
N TYR A 17 4.68 9.01 0.32
CA TYR A 17 4.20 8.02 -0.65
C TYR A 17 3.84 8.69 -1.98
N ASP A 18 4.47 8.20 -3.05
CA ASP A 18 4.19 8.62 -4.41
C ASP A 18 3.63 7.42 -5.18
N PRO A 19 2.37 7.45 -5.61
CA PRO A 19 1.74 6.31 -6.29
C PRO A 19 2.34 6.04 -7.68
N GLN A 20 3.13 6.96 -8.25
CA GLN A 20 3.80 6.77 -9.53
C GLN A 20 5.20 6.16 -9.36
N HIS A 21 5.81 6.29 -8.17
CA HIS A 21 7.17 5.80 -7.88
C HIS A 21 7.18 4.81 -6.72
N HIS A 22 6.76 3.58 -6.99
CA HIS A 22 6.85 2.42 -6.09
C HIS A 22 8.23 1.75 -6.09
N GLU A 23 9.28 2.53 -5.89
CA GLU A 23 10.65 2.02 -5.83
C GLU A 23 11.39 2.55 -4.61
N CYS A 24 12.35 1.77 -4.11
CA CYS A 24 13.19 2.23 -3.02
C CYS A 24 14.07 3.40 -3.51
N PRO A 25 14.01 4.59 -2.90
CA PRO A 25 14.76 5.77 -3.36
C PRO A 25 16.28 5.62 -3.20
N ARG A 26 16.75 4.55 -2.55
CA ARG A 26 18.18 4.27 -2.34
C ARG A 26 18.76 3.32 -3.38
N CYS A 27 18.05 2.23 -3.68
CA CYS A 27 18.56 1.17 -4.54
C CYS A 27 17.74 0.96 -5.83
N GLY A 28 16.62 1.67 -6.01
CA GLY A 28 15.72 1.52 -7.16
C GLY A 28 14.98 0.18 -7.19
N SER A 29 14.98 -0.58 -6.08
CA SER A 29 14.30 -1.88 -6.04
C SER A 29 12.80 -1.69 -5.84
N PHE A 30 12.00 -2.43 -6.60
CA PHE A 30 10.55 -2.59 -6.42
C PHE A 30 10.19 -3.47 -5.23
N ASP A 31 11.17 -4.15 -4.61
CA ASP A 31 10.98 -4.93 -3.39
C ASP A 31 10.93 -3.99 -2.17
N VAL A 32 9.86 -3.20 -2.12
CA VAL A 32 9.61 -2.19 -1.08
C VAL A 32 8.15 -2.27 -0.61
N VAL A 33 7.99 -2.22 0.71
CA VAL A 33 6.69 -2.22 1.39
C VAL A 33 6.49 -0.84 2.00
N PHE A 34 5.38 -0.19 1.66
CA PHE A 34 4.94 1.06 2.25
C PHE A 34 3.77 0.80 3.21
N ALA A 35 3.97 1.09 4.49
CA ALA A 35 2.93 1.13 5.50
C ALA A 35 2.30 2.54 5.50
N LEU A 36 1.16 2.64 4.84
CA LEU A 36 0.34 3.85 4.73
C LEU A 36 -0.75 3.82 5.78
N ASN A 37 -1.00 4.96 6.43
CA ASN A 37 -2.25 5.15 7.15
C ASN A 37 -3.38 5.36 6.15
N ILE A 38 -4.57 4.86 6.45
CA ILE A 38 -5.76 4.99 5.59
C ILE A 38 -6.11 6.45 5.28
N ASP A 39 -5.80 7.38 6.20
CA ASP A 39 -5.97 8.83 6.03
C ASP A 39 -5.08 9.42 4.92
N GLU A 40 -3.99 8.76 4.56
CA GLU A 40 -3.02 9.22 3.55
C GLU A 40 -3.22 8.56 2.18
N LEU A 41 -4.22 7.69 2.03
CA LEU A 41 -4.57 7.07 0.76
C LEU A 41 -5.52 7.99 -0.05
N PRO A 42 -5.35 8.10 -1.38
CA PRO A 42 -6.33 8.79 -2.21
C PRO A 42 -7.69 8.10 -2.10
N ASP A 43 -8.77 8.89 -2.04
CA ASP A 43 -10.14 8.41 -1.86
C ASP A 43 -10.54 7.28 -2.83
N GLU A 44 -10.04 7.31 -4.06
CA GLU A 44 -10.27 6.25 -5.06
C GLU A 44 -9.74 4.88 -4.61
N PHE A 45 -8.58 4.84 -3.95
CA PHE A 45 -8.02 3.59 -3.39
C PHE A 45 -8.79 3.12 -2.17
N VAL A 46 -9.25 4.05 -1.33
CA VAL A 46 -10.10 3.73 -0.17
C VAL A 46 -11.43 3.13 -0.63
N GLN A 47 -12.05 3.71 -1.67
CA GLN A 47 -13.28 3.18 -2.28
C GLN A 47 -13.09 1.80 -2.90
N MET A 48 -11.94 1.52 -3.54
CA MET A 48 -11.62 0.19 -4.04
C MET A 48 -11.46 -0.85 -2.92
N LEU A 49 -10.79 -0.49 -1.81
CA LEU A 49 -10.63 -1.37 -0.64
C LEU A 49 -11.98 -1.71 -0.01
N LEU A 50 -12.84 -0.71 0.18
CA LEU A 50 -14.21 -0.89 0.68
C LEU A 50 -15.05 -1.81 -0.23
N GLN A 51 -14.91 -1.68 -1.55
CA GLN A 51 -15.58 -2.59 -2.50
C GLN A 51 -15.04 -4.03 -2.41
N ALA A 52 -13.74 -4.22 -2.22
CA ALA A 52 -13.16 -5.55 -2.08
C ALA A 52 -13.66 -6.28 -0.81
N GLU A 53 -13.89 -5.57 0.29
CA GLU A 53 -14.46 -6.14 1.52
C GLU A 53 -15.91 -6.63 1.34
N THR A 54 -16.67 -6.09 0.38
CA THR A 54 -18.06 -6.51 0.15
C THR A 54 -18.22 -7.83 -0.60
N LEU A 55 -17.14 -8.41 -1.14
CA LEU A 55 -17.18 -9.65 -1.94
C LEU A 55 -17.05 -10.94 -1.11
N ASP A 56 -16.78 -10.87 0.20
CA ASP A 56 -16.70 -12.06 1.08
C ASP A 56 -18.07 -12.46 1.67
N GLY A 57 -19.16 -11.85 1.17
CA GLY A 57 -20.52 -11.96 1.75
C GLY A 57 -21.52 -12.86 1.01
N GLU A 58 -21.20 -13.44 -0.16
CA GLU A 58 -22.14 -14.37 -0.84
C GLU A 58 -21.98 -15.81 -0.31
N LYS A 59 -22.51 -16.03 0.89
CA LYS A 59 -22.81 -17.38 1.37
C LYS A 59 -24.02 -17.91 0.58
N ASN A 60 -23.73 -18.76 -0.41
CA ASN A 60 -24.68 -19.56 -1.19
C ASN A 60 -25.85 -20.06 -0.33
N GLU A 61 -27.07 -19.78 -0.78
CA GLU A 61 -28.30 -20.36 -0.27
C GLU A 61 -28.54 -21.69 -1.02
N ASP A 62 -28.44 -22.82 -0.32
CA ASP A 62 -28.78 -24.17 -0.79
C ASP A 62 -29.98 -24.69 0.02
#